data_AF-A0AAF0B5B5-F1
#
_entry.id   AF-A0AAF0B5B5-F1
#
_cell.length_a   1.000
_cell.length_b   1.000
_cell.length_c   1.000
_cell.angle_alpha   90.00
_cell.angle_beta   90.00
_cell.angle_gamma   90.00
#
_symmetry.space_group_name_H-M   'P 1'
#
loop_
_entity.id
_entity.type
_entity.pdbx_description
1 polymer ?
#
loop_
_entity_poly.entity_id
_entity_poly.type
_entity_poly.pdbx_seq_one_letter_code
_entity_poly.pdbx_strand_id
1 'polypeptide(L)'
;MGDKFRGGSGKFKKGNNNNQVHKGNMWKGSNGGRGGGDGGGRGGRGGGGGRGGGGRGGGGRGGGGRGGGGRGGGGGGRGGGGNKDKGFKKGKVIVVPHRFPGVYLLKGKSDILVTKNLVPGESVYGEKRYEVMTDDEKTEYRVWNPFRSKLGACLMGGVGNMPIKPGSKVLYLGAANGTSVSHVSDMVGDEGIVYAVEFSHRSGRDLTNMAKKRLNIVPIVEDARQPIKYRMLVDMVDVVFADVAQPDQARIVAMNAHMFLKTGGWFVISIKANCVDSTAKPEVVFASEMEKLKKESCKPKEKLTLEPYHRNHAIVLGMYR
;
A
#
# COMPACT_ATOMS: atom_id res chain seq x y z
N MET A 1 14.37 -55.19 -24.30
CA MET A 1 14.93 -55.87 -23.12
C MET A 1 15.53 -54.78 -22.22
N GLY A 2 15.15 -54.58 -20.96
CA GLY A 2 14.60 -55.50 -19.98
C GLY A 2 15.57 -55.60 -18.81
N ASP A 3 15.06 -55.31 -17.61
CA ASP A 3 15.60 -55.65 -16.27
C ASP A 3 16.70 -54.75 -15.65
N LYS A 4 16.70 -54.42 -14.35
CA LYS A 4 15.74 -54.65 -13.26
C LYS A 4 16.11 -53.77 -12.05
N PHE A 5 15.06 -53.40 -11.31
CA PHE A 5 15.05 -52.84 -9.97
C PHE A 5 15.73 -53.74 -8.91
N ARG A 6 16.44 -53.11 -7.96
CA ARG A 6 16.61 -53.47 -6.53
C ARG A 6 16.91 -52.14 -5.81
N GLY A 7 16.17 -51.64 -4.82
CA GLY A 7 15.49 -52.31 -3.71
C GLY A 7 16.37 -52.16 -2.46
N GLY A 8 16.29 -51.00 -1.79
CA GLY A 8 17.10 -50.69 -0.60
C GLY A 8 16.32 -49.84 0.41
N SER A 9 15.78 -50.51 1.41
CA SER A 9 15.02 -50.01 2.56
C SER A 9 15.88 -49.19 3.53
N GLY A 10 15.45 -47.96 3.86
CA GLY A 10 16.07 -47.11 4.87
C GLY A 10 15.04 -46.38 5.73
N LYS A 11 15.04 -46.68 7.03
CA LYS A 11 14.05 -46.33 8.06
C LYS A 11 13.82 -44.83 8.26
N PHE A 12 12.55 -44.51 8.56
CA PHE A 12 12.08 -43.28 9.20
C PHE A 12 12.93 -42.88 10.42
N LYS A 13 13.32 -41.60 10.49
CA LYS A 13 13.63 -40.90 11.75
C LYS A 13 12.77 -39.64 11.85
N LYS A 14 11.82 -39.68 12.79
CA LYS A 14 11.17 -38.49 13.37
C LYS A 14 12.26 -37.71 14.12
N GLY A 15 12.57 -36.51 13.67
CA GLY A 15 13.41 -35.54 14.38
C GLY A 15 12.55 -34.36 14.85
N ASN A 16 12.63 -34.06 16.14
CA ASN A 16 11.78 -33.15 16.90
C ASN A 16 11.68 -31.73 16.33
N ASN A 17 10.45 -31.26 16.18
CA ASN A 17 10.12 -29.84 16.16
C ASN A 17 10.28 -29.27 17.57
N ASN A 18 11.34 -28.50 17.79
CA ASN A 18 11.40 -27.52 18.86
C ASN A 18 12.26 -26.37 18.35
N ASN A 19 11.66 -25.26 17.93
CA ASN A 19 12.30 -23.99 18.16
C ASN A 19 11.28 -22.89 18.40
N GLN A 20 11.51 -22.23 19.53
CA GLN A 20 10.56 -21.45 20.29
C GLN A 20 10.46 -20.03 19.75
N VAL A 21 9.26 -19.46 19.83
CA VAL A 21 9.01 -18.04 19.53
C VAL A 21 9.38 -17.24 20.78
N HIS A 22 10.52 -16.55 20.76
CA HIS A 22 10.84 -15.59 21.81
C HIS A 22 10.16 -14.24 21.53
N LYS A 23 9.33 -13.80 22.47
CA LYS A 23 8.93 -12.39 22.57
C LYS A 23 10.08 -11.63 23.21
N GLY A 24 10.72 -10.72 22.49
CA GLY A 24 11.54 -9.69 23.11
C GLY A 24 10.65 -8.67 23.79
N ASN A 25 10.56 -8.71 25.12
CA ASN A 25 10.04 -7.64 25.97
C ASN A 25 11.09 -7.36 27.06
N MET A 26 11.85 -6.27 26.96
CA MET A 26 12.25 -5.42 28.10
C MET A 26 13.17 -4.26 27.66
N TRP A 27 12.66 -3.03 27.73
CA TRP A 27 13.28 -2.00 28.57
C TRP A 27 12.19 -0.99 28.99
N LYS A 28 11.66 -1.16 30.20
CA LYS A 28 11.04 -0.10 30.99
C LYS A 28 11.96 0.11 32.19
N GLY A 29 12.62 1.26 32.22
CA GLY A 29 13.18 1.83 33.44
C GLY A 29 12.41 3.10 33.76
N SER A 30 11.58 3.05 34.80
CA SER A 30 11.07 4.22 35.52
C SER A 30 11.75 4.21 36.89
N ASN A 31 12.39 5.31 37.31
CA ASN A 31 11.90 6.18 38.38
C ASN A 31 12.96 7.17 38.89
N GLY A 32 12.50 8.39 39.16
CA GLY A 32 12.77 9.05 40.44
C GLY A 32 13.83 10.16 40.45
N GLY A 33 13.42 11.38 40.79
CA GLY A 33 14.31 12.41 41.30
C GLY A 33 13.76 13.83 41.22
N ARG A 34 13.35 14.39 42.36
CA ARG A 34 12.79 15.73 42.60
C ARG A 34 13.84 16.86 42.56
N GLY A 35 13.34 18.09 42.41
CA GLY A 35 13.99 19.37 42.76
C GLY A 35 14.21 20.23 41.52
N GLY A 36 13.84 21.50 41.40
CA GLY A 36 13.43 22.55 42.33
C GLY A 36 13.88 23.88 41.71
N GLY A 37 13.15 24.98 41.94
CA GLY A 37 13.67 26.34 41.79
C GLY A 37 13.30 27.12 40.52
N ASP A 38 12.39 28.06 40.71
CA ASP A 38 12.40 29.48 40.30
C ASP A 38 13.02 29.96 38.97
N GLY A 39 12.30 30.91 38.33
CA GLY A 39 12.96 31.93 37.52
C GLY A 39 12.14 32.53 36.38
N GLY A 40 11.23 33.45 36.72
CA GLY A 40 10.98 34.74 36.06
C GLY A 40 10.88 34.89 34.53
N GLY A 41 9.83 35.61 34.09
CA GLY A 41 10.07 36.79 33.24
C GLY A 41 9.35 36.88 31.89
N ARG A 42 8.21 37.60 31.92
CA ARG A 42 7.77 38.67 31.00
C ARG A 42 7.51 38.42 29.49
N GLY A 43 6.39 39.03 29.07
CA GLY A 43 6.08 39.49 27.71
C GLY A 43 4.85 38.78 27.16
N GLY A 44 3.63 39.34 27.16
CA GLY A 44 3.24 40.68 26.77
C GLY A 44 2.41 40.56 25.49
N ARG A 45 1.08 40.66 25.58
CA ARG A 45 0.20 40.88 24.42
C ARG A 45 -1.08 41.57 24.89
N GLY A 46 -1.23 42.81 24.44
CA GLY A 46 -2.45 43.61 24.58
C GLY A 46 -3.44 43.37 23.45
N GLY A 47 -4.55 44.11 23.55
CA GLY A 47 -5.65 44.22 22.59
C GLY A 47 -6.80 43.26 22.93
N GLY A 48 -8.04 43.68 23.20
CA GLY A 48 -8.71 44.94 22.96
C GLY A 48 -10.10 44.64 22.37
N GLY A 49 -11.16 45.10 23.03
CA GLY A 49 -12.56 45.09 22.55
C GLY A 49 -13.31 43.78 22.79
N GLY A 50 -14.57 43.74 23.21
CA GLY A 50 -15.53 44.81 23.52
C GLY A 50 -16.92 44.20 23.71
N ARG A 51 -17.70 44.85 24.59
CA ARG A 51 -19.17 45.00 24.63
C ARG A 51 -20.11 43.80 24.87
N GLY A 52 -20.96 44.02 25.88
CA GLY A 52 -22.39 43.68 25.90
C GLY A 52 -22.72 42.42 26.70
N GLY A 53 -23.62 42.39 27.68
CA GLY A 53 -24.58 43.37 28.18
C GLY A 53 -25.73 42.62 28.86
N GLY A 54 -26.20 43.12 30.03
CA GLY A 54 -27.46 42.76 30.70
C GLY A 54 -27.52 41.35 31.33
N GLY A 55 -27.97 41.11 32.56
CA GLY A 55 -28.77 41.93 33.47
C GLY A 55 -30.02 41.14 33.90
N ARG A 56 -30.23 41.05 35.23
CA ARG A 56 -31.45 40.61 35.97
C ARG A 56 -31.67 39.08 36.03
N GLY A 57 -32.03 38.49 37.17
CA GLY A 57 -32.39 39.02 38.49
C GLY A 57 -33.30 38.03 39.23
N GLY A 58 -33.24 38.06 40.57
CA GLY A 58 -34.25 37.53 41.51
C GLY A 58 -34.13 36.03 41.84
N GLY A 59 -34.18 35.55 43.08
CA GLY A 59 -34.50 36.18 44.36
C GLY A 59 -35.34 35.22 45.23
N GLY A 60 -34.94 35.01 46.49
CA GLY A 60 -35.75 34.54 47.64
C GLY A 60 -36.10 33.04 47.68
N ARG A 61 -35.59 32.21 48.62
CA ARG A 61 -35.78 32.11 50.09
C ARG A 61 -37.17 31.62 50.56
N GLY A 62 -37.13 30.54 51.36
CA GLY A 62 -38.15 30.10 52.32
C GLY A 62 -38.83 28.79 51.90
N GLY A 63 -38.95 27.74 52.70
CA GLY A 63 -38.58 27.50 54.09
C GLY A 63 -39.17 26.14 54.55
N GLY A 64 -38.49 25.47 55.48
CA GLY A 64 -39.06 24.61 56.54
C GLY A 64 -39.88 23.37 56.18
N GLY A 65 -39.34 22.19 56.47
CA GLY A 65 -40.10 20.95 56.66
C GLY A 65 -39.23 19.83 57.23
N ARG A 66 -39.40 19.52 58.52
CA ARG A 66 -38.69 18.46 59.28
C ARG A 66 -39.34 17.08 59.06
N GLY A 67 -38.50 16.03 59.18
CA GLY A 67 -38.90 14.64 59.44
C GLY A 67 -38.58 13.73 58.25
N GLY A 68 -37.89 12.60 58.36
CA GLY A 68 -37.33 11.85 59.49
C GLY A 68 -36.75 10.55 58.92
N GLY A 69 -35.73 10.00 59.58
CA GLY A 69 -35.37 8.57 59.63
C GLY A 69 -35.07 7.81 58.33
N GLY A 70 -33.82 7.39 58.14
CA GLY A 70 -33.48 6.32 57.19
C GLY A 70 -31.99 6.14 56.93
N ARG A 71 -31.29 5.49 57.86
CA ARG A 71 -29.92 4.99 57.68
C ARG A 71 -29.88 3.88 56.62
N GLY A 72 -28.86 3.92 55.75
CA GLY A 72 -28.14 2.69 55.38
C GLY A 72 -28.02 2.35 53.89
N GLY A 73 -26.82 2.59 53.33
CA GLY A 73 -26.07 1.51 52.65
C GLY A 73 -26.09 1.45 51.13
N GLY A 74 -25.01 1.93 50.50
CA GLY A 74 -24.17 1.07 49.64
C GLY A 74 -24.38 1.10 48.12
N GLY A 75 -23.38 1.64 47.41
CA GLY A 75 -22.93 1.23 46.06
C GLY A 75 -23.83 1.67 44.89
N GLY A 76 -23.49 2.68 44.09
CA GLY A 76 -22.37 2.61 43.13
C GLY A 76 -22.62 1.45 42.15
N GLY A 77 -23.20 1.61 40.96
CA GLY A 77 -22.85 2.60 39.94
C GLY A 77 -22.41 1.85 38.69
N ARG A 78 -23.37 1.65 37.76
CA ARG A 78 -23.23 1.60 36.30
C ARG A 78 -22.08 0.82 35.66
N GLY A 79 -22.46 -0.28 35.00
CA GLY A 79 -22.34 -0.47 33.54
C GLY A 79 -20.99 -0.19 32.88
N GLY A 80 -20.35 -1.25 32.39
CA GLY A 80 -19.19 -1.14 31.52
C GLY A 80 -18.61 -2.50 31.14
N GLY A 81 -19.38 -3.31 30.40
CA GLY A 81 -18.90 -4.53 29.77
C GLY A 81 -17.83 -4.22 28.72
N GLY A 82 -16.59 -4.05 29.17
CA GLY A 82 -15.42 -3.89 28.33
C GLY A 82 -15.16 -5.17 27.56
N ASN A 83 -15.55 -5.18 26.29
CA ASN A 83 -15.12 -6.15 25.29
C ASN A 83 -13.61 -5.97 25.07
N LYS A 84 -12.80 -6.54 25.96
CA LYS A 84 -11.34 -6.61 25.82
C LYS A 84 -11.01 -7.48 24.61
N ASP A 85 -10.38 -6.83 23.64
CA ASP A 85 -9.48 -7.37 22.63
C ASP A 85 -9.30 -8.89 22.69
N LYS A 86 -10.11 -9.61 21.91
CA LYS A 86 -9.75 -10.97 21.48
C LYS A 86 -8.55 -10.84 20.55
N GLY A 87 -7.36 -10.78 21.15
CA GLY A 87 -6.08 -10.88 20.47
C GLY A 87 -6.11 -12.08 19.53
N PHE A 88 -6.04 -11.82 18.23
CA PHE A 88 -5.83 -12.84 17.23
C PHE A 88 -4.54 -13.58 17.59
N LYS A 89 -4.67 -14.85 18.01
CA LYS A 89 -3.53 -15.76 18.22
C LYS A 89 -2.65 -15.71 16.96
N LYS A 90 -1.36 -15.36 17.13
CA LYS A 90 -0.31 -15.41 16.10
C LYS A 90 -0.29 -16.82 15.51
N GLY A 91 -1.00 -17.02 14.40
CA GLY A 91 -0.89 -18.25 13.62
C GLY A 91 0.51 -18.35 13.03
N LYS A 92 1.03 -19.57 12.91
CA LYS A 92 2.25 -19.84 12.14
C LYS A 92 1.97 -19.42 10.70
N VAL A 93 2.54 -18.28 10.28
CA VAL A 93 2.35 -17.77 8.92
C VAL A 93 3.46 -18.36 8.05
N ILE A 94 3.08 -18.97 6.93
CA ILE A 94 4.02 -19.56 5.97
C ILE A 94 4.05 -18.64 4.76
N VAL A 95 5.24 -18.17 4.37
CA VAL A 95 5.44 -17.45 3.12
C VAL A 95 5.69 -18.48 2.02
N VAL A 96 4.95 -18.37 0.92
CA VAL A 96 5.14 -19.20 -0.28
C VAL A 96 5.37 -18.25 -1.46
N PRO A 97 6.35 -18.51 -2.34
CA PRO A 97 6.52 -17.72 -3.56
C PRO A 97 5.26 -17.80 -4.43
N HIS A 98 4.87 -16.66 -5.01
CA HIS A 98 3.81 -16.62 -6.01
C HIS A 98 4.34 -17.15 -7.35
N ARG A 99 3.46 -17.41 -8.32
CA ARG A 99 3.88 -17.77 -9.68
C ARG A 99 4.68 -16.67 -10.40
N PHE A 100 4.62 -15.44 -9.89
CA PHE A 100 5.34 -14.29 -10.43
C PHE A 100 6.51 -13.95 -9.52
N PRO A 101 7.71 -13.72 -10.09
CA PRO A 101 8.89 -13.44 -9.30
C PRO A 101 8.75 -12.09 -8.58
N GLY A 102 9.32 -11.99 -7.38
CA GLY A 102 9.21 -10.79 -6.53
C GLY A 102 7.90 -10.68 -5.75
N VAL A 103 6.94 -11.58 -5.96
CA VAL A 103 5.64 -11.61 -5.29
C VAL A 103 5.51 -12.89 -4.47
N TYR A 104 4.90 -12.79 -3.29
CA TYR A 104 4.74 -13.90 -2.37
C TYR A 104 3.32 -13.94 -1.80
N LEU A 105 2.92 -15.09 -1.28
CA LEU A 105 1.66 -15.30 -0.56
C LEU A 105 1.96 -15.71 0.87
N LEU A 106 1.30 -15.05 1.82
CA LEU A 106 1.20 -15.55 3.18
C LEU A 106 0.02 -16.52 3.26
N LYS A 107 0.32 -17.80 3.47
CA LYS A 107 -0.67 -18.84 3.72
C LYS A 107 -1.16 -18.74 5.17
N GLY A 108 -2.47 -18.75 5.33
CA GLY A 108 -3.16 -18.66 6.61
C GLY A 108 -4.60 -19.12 6.48
N LYS A 109 -5.54 -18.48 7.21
CA LYS A 109 -6.98 -18.71 7.01
C LYS A 109 -7.47 -18.21 5.65
N SER A 110 -6.85 -17.15 5.17
CA SER A 110 -7.03 -16.57 3.84
C SER A 110 -5.66 -16.22 3.32
N ASP A 111 -5.43 -16.46 2.03
CA ASP A 111 -4.17 -16.11 1.40
C ASP A 111 -4.05 -14.59 1.27
N ILE A 112 -2.89 -14.05 1.64
CA ILE A 112 -2.62 -12.61 1.60
C ILE A 112 -1.44 -12.36 0.67
N LEU A 113 -1.62 -11.46 -0.29
CA LEU A 113 -0.56 -11.01 -1.19
C LEU A 113 0.46 -10.16 -0.46
N VAL A 114 1.75 -10.47 -0.60
CA VAL A 114 2.85 -9.71 0.01
C VAL A 114 4.05 -9.55 -0.92
N THR A 115 4.83 -8.50 -0.67
CA THR A 115 6.14 -8.25 -1.31
C THR A 115 7.25 -8.29 -0.26
N LYS A 116 8.48 -8.64 -0.66
CA LYS A 116 9.67 -8.55 0.21
C LYS A 116 10.00 -7.08 0.41
N ASN A 117 10.11 -6.61 1.65
CA ASN A 117 10.39 -5.21 1.92
C ASN A 117 11.85 -4.88 1.62
N LEU A 118 12.10 -3.90 0.75
CA LEU A 118 13.44 -3.38 0.50
C LEU A 118 13.98 -2.51 1.64
N VAL A 119 13.11 -1.91 2.45
CA VAL A 119 13.50 -1.06 3.59
C VAL A 119 12.90 -1.63 4.88
N PRO A 120 13.51 -2.68 5.46
CA PRO A 120 13.00 -3.32 6.67
C PRO A 120 12.79 -2.34 7.82
N GLY A 121 11.75 -2.55 8.63
CA GLY A 121 11.44 -1.66 9.77
C GLY A 121 10.50 -0.51 9.42
N GLU A 122 10.30 -0.20 8.14
CA GLU A 122 9.41 0.88 7.69
C GLU A 122 8.19 0.41 6.89
N SER A 123 7.02 0.98 7.20
CA SER A 123 5.80 0.91 6.38
C SER A 123 5.59 2.23 5.63
N VAL A 124 5.05 2.19 4.42
CA VAL A 124 4.82 3.40 3.60
C VAL A 124 3.49 4.06 3.92
N TYR A 125 2.42 3.28 4.08
CA TYR A 125 1.05 3.78 4.27
C TYR A 125 0.34 3.11 5.45
N GLY A 126 1.11 2.55 6.39
CA GLY A 126 0.61 1.88 7.58
C GLY A 126 0.10 0.46 7.33
N GLU A 127 0.52 -0.17 6.23
CA GLU A 127 0.24 -1.57 5.94
C GLU A 127 0.84 -2.52 6.98
N LYS A 128 0.19 -3.67 7.16
CA LYS A 128 0.70 -4.73 8.03
C LYS A 128 1.99 -5.29 7.43
N ARG A 129 2.93 -5.60 8.32
CA ARG A 129 4.23 -6.20 7.99
C ARG A 129 4.42 -7.49 8.76
N TYR A 130 5.09 -8.45 8.14
CA TYR A 130 5.38 -9.75 8.73
C TYR A 130 6.87 -10.01 8.63
N GLU A 131 7.48 -10.31 9.77
CA GLU A 131 8.88 -10.71 9.84
C GLU A 131 8.94 -12.24 9.85
N VAL A 132 9.74 -12.80 8.96
CA VAL A 132 10.00 -14.24 8.86
C VAL A 132 11.49 -14.46 8.96
N MET A 133 11.89 -15.36 9.85
CA MET A 133 13.27 -15.81 9.94
C MET A 133 13.42 -17.07 9.11
N THR A 134 14.34 -17.03 8.16
CA THR A 134 14.69 -18.16 7.29
C THR A 134 16.19 -18.28 7.36
N ASP A 135 16.71 -19.45 7.76
CA ASP A 135 18.14 -19.78 7.74
C ASP A 135 19.06 -18.64 8.23
N ASP A 136 18.72 -18.09 9.40
CA ASP A 136 19.41 -16.98 10.11
C ASP A 136 19.25 -15.56 9.54
N GLU A 137 18.55 -15.38 8.41
CA GLU A 137 18.20 -14.07 7.86
C GLU A 137 16.78 -13.62 8.24
N LYS A 138 16.69 -12.42 8.81
CA LYS A 138 15.43 -11.76 9.12
C LYS A 138 14.91 -11.04 7.88
N THR A 139 13.97 -11.66 7.17
CA THR A 139 13.29 -11.02 6.04
C THR A 139 11.95 -10.44 6.46
N GLU A 140 11.70 -9.19 6.08
CA GLU A 140 10.41 -8.53 6.30
C GLU A 140 9.58 -8.52 5.03
N TYR A 141 8.28 -8.82 5.15
CA TYR A 141 7.30 -8.80 4.07
C TYR A 141 6.22 -7.76 4.36
N ARG A 142 5.76 -7.08 3.31
CA ARG A 142 4.71 -6.05 3.38
C ARG A 142 3.43 -6.55 2.72
N VAL A 143 2.29 -6.35 3.39
CA VAL A 143 0.98 -6.69 2.82
C VAL A 143 0.65 -5.76 1.67
N TRP A 144 0.35 -6.35 0.51
CA TRP A 144 -0.13 -5.64 -0.65
C TRP A 144 -1.65 -5.77 -0.74
N ASN A 145 -2.36 -4.67 -0.50
CA ASN A 145 -3.82 -4.68 -0.50
C ASN A 145 -4.39 -4.56 -1.94
N PRO A 146 -5.10 -5.58 -2.46
CA PRO A 146 -5.69 -5.54 -3.80
C PRO A 146 -6.80 -4.50 -3.95
N PHE A 147 -7.49 -4.11 -2.88
CA PHE A 147 -8.53 -3.07 -2.92
C PHE A 147 -7.99 -1.65 -3.03
N ARG A 148 -6.68 -1.45 -2.79
CA ARG A 148 -6.01 -0.16 -2.91
C ARG A 148 -5.11 -0.07 -4.15
N SER A 149 -4.72 -1.21 -4.70
CA SER A 149 -3.76 -1.29 -5.80
C SER A 149 -4.33 -2.13 -6.94
N LYS A 150 -4.54 -1.49 -8.08
CA LYS A 150 -5.05 -2.18 -9.28
C LYS A 150 -4.08 -3.25 -9.77
N LEU A 151 -2.78 -3.04 -9.61
CA LEU A 151 -1.77 -4.07 -9.89
C LEU A 151 -1.87 -5.25 -8.91
N GLY A 152 -2.10 -4.99 -7.62
CA GLY A 152 -2.38 -6.05 -6.63
C GLY A 152 -3.66 -6.83 -6.97
N ALA A 153 -4.72 -6.14 -7.41
CA ALA A 153 -5.94 -6.78 -7.92
C ALA A 153 -5.69 -7.63 -9.18
N CYS A 154 -4.82 -7.17 -10.08
CA CYS A 154 -4.42 -7.89 -11.29
C CYS A 154 -3.67 -9.19 -10.98
N LEU A 155 -2.75 -9.15 -10.01
CA LEU A 155 -2.01 -10.32 -9.53
C LEU A 155 -2.96 -11.35 -8.91
N MET A 156 -3.89 -10.91 -8.08
CA MET A 156 -4.91 -11.79 -7.45
C MET A 156 -5.96 -12.30 -8.45
N GLY A 157 -6.31 -11.49 -9.45
CA GLY A 157 -7.27 -11.84 -10.50
C GLY A 157 -6.74 -12.84 -11.53
N GLY A 158 -5.45 -13.19 -11.45
CA GLY A 158 -4.90 -14.30 -12.22
C GLY A 158 -4.41 -13.96 -13.62
N VAL A 159 -3.91 -12.74 -13.86
CA VAL A 159 -3.33 -12.29 -15.14
C VAL A 159 -2.28 -13.23 -15.72
N GLY A 160 -2.47 -13.83 -16.89
CA GLY A 160 -1.61 -14.87 -17.48
C GLY A 160 -0.11 -14.55 -17.48
N ASN A 161 0.28 -13.32 -17.82
CA ASN A 161 1.68 -12.90 -17.83
C ASN A 161 1.92 -11.60 -17.04
N MET A 162 2.92 -11.58 -16.16
CA MET A 162 3.36 -10.36 -15.46
C MET A 162 4.75 -9.96 -15.97
N PRO A 163 4.86 -8.83 -16.70
CA PRO A 163 6.13 -8.42 -17.29
C PRO A 163 7.09 -7.76 -16.28
N ILE A 164 6.57 -7.28 -15.15
CA ILE A 164 7.41 -6.72 -14.07
C ILE A 164 8.08 -7.87 -13.33
N LYS A 165 9.40 -7.95 -13.44
CA LYS A 165 10.25 -8.98 -12.82
C LYS A 165 11.40 -8.31 -12.05
N PRO A 166 12.06 -9.02 -11.12
CA PRO A 166 13.31 -8.55 -10.53
C PRO A 166 14.30 -8.12 -11.61
N GLY A 167 14.96 -6.97 -11.43
CA GLY A 167 15.90 -6.36 -12.39
C GLY A 167 15.25 -5.57 -13.54
N SER A 168 13.92 -5.53 -13.67
CA SER A 168 13.26 -4.81 -14.77
C SER A 168 13.33 -3.29 -14.59
N LYS A 169 13.48 -2.54 -15.68
CA LYS A 169 13.25 -1.08 -15.67
C LYS A 169 11.78 -0.78 -15.94
N VAL A 170 11.10 -0.10 -15.01
CA VAL A 170 9.66 0.19 -15.08
C VAL A 170 9.42 1.70 -15.09
N LEU A 171 8.65 2.18 -16.07
CA LEU A 171 8.09 3.53 -16.07
C LEU A 171 6.65 3.49 -15.56
N TYR A 172 6.42 4.08 -14.38
CA TYR A 172 5.10 4.13 -13.74
C TYR A 172 4.48 5.52 -13.96
N LEU A 173 3.40 5.58 -14.74
CA LEU A 173 2.66 6.80 -15.03
C LEU A 173 1.46 6.94 -14.08
N GLY A 174 1.40 8.04 -13.33
CA GLY A 174 0.35 8.27 -12.33
C GLY A 174 0.68 7.62 -10.99
N ALA A 175 1.86 7.92 -10.46
CA ALA A 175 2.37 7.33 -9.23
C ALA A 175 1.61 7.75 -7.95
N ALA A 176 0.88 8.87 -7.99
CA ALA A 176 0.22 9.50 -6.86
C ALA A 176 1.16 9.60 -5.64
N ASN A 177 0.72 9.13 -4.46
CA ASN A 177 1.53 9.16 -3.24
C ASN A 177 2.53 7.99 -3.16
N GLY A 178 2.66 7.18 -4.21
CA GLY A 178 3.64 6.10 -4.30
C GLY A 178 3.27 4.82 -3.53
N THR A 179 2.00 4.63 -3.15
CA THR A 179 1.55 3.42 -2.42
C THR A 179 1.80 2.13 -3.22
N SER A 180 1.31 2.06 -4.46
CA SER A 180 1.55 0.92 -5.37
C SER A 180 2.98 0.91 -5.89
N VAL A 181 3.56 2.08 -6.16
CA VAL A 181 4.96 2.20 -6.64
C VAL A 181 5.93 1.56 -5.65
N SER A 182 5.70 1.72 -4.34
CA SER A 182 6.54 1.08 -3.33
C SER A 182 6.53 -0.45 -3.40
N HIS A 183 5.42 -1.08 -3.81
CA HIS A 183 5.35 -2.53 -4.02
C HIS A 183 5.97 -2.94 -5.37
N VAL A 184 5.84 -2.11 -6.41
CA VAL A 184 6.55 -2.34 -7.68
C VAL A 184 8.05 -2.28 -7.49
N SER A 185 8.54 -1.31 -6.72
CA SER A 185 9.94 -1.21 -6.32
C SER A 185 10.39 -2.46 -5.56
N ASP A 186 9.61 -2.92 -4.57
CA ASP A 186 9.88 -4.18 -3.86
C ASP A 186 9.95 -5.40 -4.81
N MET A 187 9.10 -5.48 -5.84
CA MET A 187 9.09 -6.56 -6.83
C MET A 187 10.32 -6.54 -7.75
N VAL A 188 10.72 -5.35 -8.16
CA VAL A 188 11.82 -5.12 -9.10
C VAL A 188 13.18 -5.30 -8.41
N GLY A 189 13.26 -5.05 -7.10
CA GLY A 189 14.47 -5.24 -6.32
C GLY A 189 15.52 -4.15 -6.55
N ASP A 190 16.71 -4.34 -5.98
CA ASP A 190 17.81 -3.35 -6.01
C ASP A 190 18.48 -3.22 -7.39
N GLU A 191 18.39 -4.27 -8.22
CA GLU A 191 19.00 -4.28 -9.56
C GLU A 191 18.18 -3.55 -10.63
N GLY A 192 16.86 -3.40 -10.40
CA GLY A 192 16.00 -2.71 -11.34
C GLY A 192 15.64 -1.30 -10.87
N ILE A 193 14.95 -0.54 -11.72
CA ILE A 193 14.67 0.88 -11.50
C ILE A 193 13.20 1.16 -11.78
N VAL A 194 12.56 1.95 -10.92
CA VAL A 194 11.19 2.43 -11.11
C VAL A 194 11.20 3.94 -11.29
N TYR A 195 10.93 4.41 -12.50
CA TYR A 195 10.70 5.81 -12.81
C TYR A 195 9.24 6.15 -12.50
N ALA A 196 8.99 6.95 -11.47
CA ALA A 196 7.64 7.23 -10.98
C ALA A 196 7.22 8.65 -11.38
N VAL A 197 6.36 8.76 -12.39
CA VAL A 197 5.86 10.04 -12.90
C VAL A 197 4.56 10.43 -12.19
N GLU A 198 4.55 11.62 -11.60
CA GLU A 198 3.38 12.19 -10.94
C GLU A 198 3.25 13.68 -11.27
N PHE A 199 2.04 14.13 -11.60
CA PHE A 199 1.81 15.53 -11.95
C PHE A 199 1.62 16.42 -10.71
N SER A 200 0.95 15.91 -9.67
CA SER A 200 0.62 16.72 -8.50
C SER A 200 1.84 16.98 -7.62
N HIS A 201 2.15 18.26 -7.34
CA HIS A 201 3.20 18.61 -6.38
C HIS A 201 2.93 18.09 -4.96
N ARG A 202 1.67 18.03 -4.53
CA ARG A 202 1.30 17.51 -3.20
C ARG A 202 1.66 16.03 -3.10
N SER A 203 1.16 15.23 -4.04
CA SER A 203 1.45 13.80 -4.11
C SER A 203 2.93 13.53 -4.38
N GLY A 204 3.55 14.37 -5.21
CA GLY A 204 4.98 14.35 -5.53
C GLY A 204 5.86 14.56 -4.30
N ARG A 205 5.44 15.35 -3.31
CA ARG A 205 6.17 15.49 -2.04
C ARG A 205 6.24 14.17 -1.28
N ASP A 206 5.11 13.46 -1.18
CA ASP A 206 5.05 12.15 -0.51
C ASP A 206 5.85 11.10 -1.30
N LEU A 207 5.72 11.11 -2.63
CA LEU A 207 6.48 10.25 -3.53
C LEU A 207 8.00 10.46 -3.36
N THR A 208 8.44 11.72 -3.31
CA THR A 208 9.86 12.06 -3.12
C THR A 208 10.36 11.64 -1.74
N ASN A 209 9.57 11.83 -0.68
CA ASN A 209 9.94 11.39 0.66
C ASN A 209 10.10 9.87 0.76
N MET A 210 9.28 9.12 0.03
CA MET A 210 9.36 7.66 -0.04
C MET A 210 10.56 7.21 -0.91
N ALA A 211 10.85 7.91 -2.01
CA ALA A 211 12.02 7.66 -2.85
C ALA A 211 13.35 7.93 -2.15
N LYS A 212 13.42 8.87 -1.19
CA LYS A 212 14.63 9.06 -0.35
C LYS A 212 15.07 7.80 0.39
N LYS A 213 14.13 6.90 0.66
CA LYS A 213 14.34 5.67 1.42
C LYS A 213 14.53 4.45 0.53
N ARG A 214 13.99 4.50 -0.70
CA ARG A 214 14.08 3.45 -1.72
C ARG A 214 14.89 3.96 -2.89
N LEU A 215 16.16 3.58 -2.94
CA LEU A 215 17.14 4.09 -3.91
C LEU A 215 16.81 3.68 -5.35
N ASN A 216 16.05 2.61 -5.55
CA ASN A 216 15.63 2.14 -6.86
C ASN A 216 14.41 2.90 -7.43
N ILE A 217 13.91 3.94 -6.75
CA ILE A 217 12.81 4.79 -7.24
C ILE A 217 13.34 6.16 -7.64
N VAL A 218 13.08 6.55 -8.89
CA VAL A 218 13.36 7.90 -9.39
C VAL A 218 12.03 8.66 -9.48
N PRO A 219 11.74 9.60 -8.55
CA PRO A 219 10.52 10.38 -8.58
C PRO A 219 10.63 11.51 -9.63
N ILE A 220 9.63 11.62 -10.49
CA ILE A 220 9.56 12.64 -11.55
C ILE A 220 8.25 13.41 -11.37
N VAL A 221 8.35 14.68 -10.96
CA VAL A 221 7.18 15.54 -10.74
C VAL A 221 6.90 16.37 -12.00
N GLU A 222 6.32 15.73 -13.01
CA GLU A 222 6.02 16.33 -14.32
C GLU A 222 4.72 15.77 -14.92
N ASP A 223 4.17 16.45 -15.92
CA ASP A 223 3.00 15.98 -16.67
C ASP A 223 3.37 14.85 -17.65
N ALA A 224 2.77 13.67 -17.47
CA ALA A 224 2.96 12.50 -18.34
C ALA A 224 2.50 12.74 -19.79
N ARG A 225 1.72 13.80 -20.07
CA ARG A 225 1.35 14.24 -21.43
C ARG A 225 2.52 14.84 -22.19
N GLN A 226 3.59 15.23 -21.50
CA GLN A 226 4.76 15.93 -22.07
C GLN A 226 6.06 15.16 -21.77
N PRO A 227 6.22 13.94 -22.32
CA PRO A 227 7.39 13.09 -22.03
C PRO A 227 8.74 13.73 -22.40
N ILE A 228 8.75 14.72 -23.29
CA ILE A 228 9.96 15.46 -23.66
C ILE A 228 10.61 16.18 -22.46
N LYS A 229 9.81 16.60 -21.46
CA LYS A 229 10.30 17.36 -20.30
C LYS A 229 11.21 16.53 -19.40
N TYR A 230 10.94 15.23 -19.28
CA TYR A 230 11.72 14.31 -18.46
C TYR A 230 12.54 13.33 -19.30
N ARG A 231 12.73 13.60 -20.60
CA ARG A 231 13.50 12.71 -21.50
C ARG A 231 14.93 12.50 -21.02
N MET A 232 15.51 13.48 -20.33
CA MET A 232 16.89 13.42 -19.84
C MET A 232 17.04 12.53 -18.60
N LEU A 233 15.93 12.16 -17.95
CA LEU A 233 15.92 11.40 -16.70
C LEU A 233 15.62 9.91 -16.92
N VAL A 234 14.87 9.58 -17.97
CA VAL A 234 14.32 8.24 -18.19
C VAL A 234 15.07 7.53 -19.31
N ASP A 235 15.69 6.40 -18.96
CA ASP A 235 16.29 5.47 -19.92
C ASP A 235 15.24 4.67 -20.70
N MET A 236 15.68 3.89 -21.68
CA MET A 236 14.85 2.85 -22.29
C MET A 236 14.39 1.82 -21.24
N VAL A 237 13.08 1.70 -21.05
CA VAL A 237 12.43 0.83 -20.06
C VAL A 237 11.89 -0.45 -20.69
N ASP A 238 11.73 -1.48 -19.86
CA ASP A 238 11.19 -2.79 -20.25
C ASP A 238 9.66 -2.81 -20.14
N VAL A 239 9.11 -2.07 -19.17
CA VAL A 239 7.67 -2.03 -18.87
C VAL A 239 7.20 -0.60 -18.64
N VAL A 240 6.09 -0.22 -19.27
CA VAL A 240 5.31 0.97 -18.90
C VAL A 240 4.06 0.52 -18.16
N PHE A 241 3.86 0.97 -16.93
CA PHE A 241 2.62 0.79 -16.18
C PHE A 241 1.88 2.12 -16.08
N ALA A 242 0.63 2.17 -16.55
CA ALA A 242 -0.17 3.39 -16.60
C ALA A 242 -1.41 3.28 -15.71
N ASP A 243 -1.44 4.08 -14.64
CA ASP A 243 -2.57 4.22 -13.72
C ASP A 243 -3.13 5.65 -13.70
N VAL A 244 -3.03 6.33 -14.85
CA VAL A 244 -3.60 7.67 -15.03
C VAL A 244 -5.10 7.57 -15.32
N ALA A 245 -5.91 8.36 -14.62
CA ALA A 245 -7.36 8.42 -14.83
C ALA A 245 -7.71 9.64 -15.71
N GLN A 246 -7.39 9.57 -17.00
CA GLN A 246 -7.62 10.65 -17.97
C GLN A 246 -8.39 10.13 -19.20
N PRO A 247 -9.23 10.94 -19.86
CA PRO A 247 -9.91 10.53 -21.08
C PRO A 247 -8.97 10.26 -22.25
N ASP A 248 -7.81 10.92 -22.29
CA ASP A 248 -6.77 10.76 -23.31
C ASP A 248 -5.68 9.73 -22.93
N GLN A 249 -6.04 8.73 -22.13
CA GLN A 249 -5.11 7.75 -21.56
C GLN A 249 -4.31 7.00 -22.64
N ALA A 250 -4.95 6.48 -23.68
CA ALA A 250 -4.25 5.78 -24.77
C ALA A 250 -3.15 6.64 -25.42
N ARG A 251 -3.41 7.93 -25.63
CA ARG A 251 -2.44 8.88 -26.20
C ARG A 251 -1.25 9.09 -25.26
N ILE A 252 -1.51 9.26 -23.96
CA ILE A 252 -0.45 9.42 -22.95
C ILE A 252 0.46 8.19 -22.95
N VAL A 253 -0.12 6.99 -22.94
CA VAL A 253 0.64 5.73 -22.95
C VAL A 253 1.44 5.59 -24.24
N ALA A 254 0.83 5.86 -25.39
CA ALA A 254 1.50 5.79 -26.70
C ALA A 254 2.71 6.73 -26.78
N MET A 255 2.55 8.00 -26.41
CA MET A 255 3.66 8.97 -26.43
C MET A 255 4.83 8.55 -25.52
N ASN A 256 4.53 8.04 -24.33
CA ASN A 256 5.54 7.53 -23.42
C ASN A 256 6.21 6.25 -23.93
N ALA A 257 5.43 5.34 -24.51
CA ALA A 257 5.94 4.12 -25.11
C ALA A 257 6.86 4.42 -26.30
N HIS A 258 6.49 5.38 -27.16
CA HIS A 258 7.32 5.80 -28.28
C HIS A 258 8.67 6.38 -27.87
N MET A 259 8.73 7.10 -26.75
CA MET A 259 9.97 7.72 -26.29
C MET A 259 10.85 6.76 -25.45
N PHE A 260 10.25 5.92 -24.61
CA PHE A 260 10.99 5.20 -23.58
C PHE A 260 10.85 3.68 -23.63
N LEU A 261 9.80 3.11 -24.23
CA LEU A 261 9.60 1.66 -24.19
C LEU A 261 10.42 0.97 -25.29
N LYS A 262 11.20 -0.05 -24.89
CA LYS A 262 11.94 -0.89 -25.84
C LYS A 262 10.99 -1.58 -26.82
N THR A 263 11.48 -1.86 -28.03
CA THR A 263 10.74 -2.69 -28.99
C THR A 263 10.56 -4.09 -28.41
N GLY A 264 9.35 -4.64 -28.46
CA GLY A 264 8.97 -5.86 -27.74
C GLY A 264 8.76 -5.68 -26.23
N GLY A 265 8.91 -4.46 -25.71
CA GLY A 265 8.64 -4.11 -24.32
C GLY A 265 7.14 -4.19 -24.00
N TRP A 266 6.81 -4.25 -22.72
CA TRP A 266 5.43 -4.43 -22.27
C TRP A 266 4.80 -3.11 -21.86
N PHE A 267 3.53 -2.94 -22.18
CA PHE A 267 2.71 -1.90 -21.56
C PHE A 267 1.58 -2.56 -20.78
N VAL A 268 1.26 -1.96 -19.65
CA VAL A 268 0.17 -2.35 -18.77
C VAL A 268 -0.63 -1.10 -18.47
N ILE A 269 -1.90 -1.07 -18.88
CA ILE A 269 -2.78 0.09 -18.72
C ILE A 269 -3.97 -0.31 -17.86
N SER A 270 -4.24 0.47 -16.82
CA SER A 270 -5.44 0.36 -16.00
C SER A 270 -6.50 1.32 -16.50
N ILE A 271 -7.52 0.80 -17.18
CA ILE A 271 -8.61 1.58 -17.75
C ILE A 271 -9.78 1.61 -16.76
N LYS A 272 -10.22 2.81 -16.38
CA LYS A 272 -11.45 3.03 -15.62
C LYS A 272 -12.51 3.59 -16.55
N ALA A 273 -13.52 2.78 -16.88
CA ALA A 273 -14.51 3.14 -17.89
C ALA A 273 -15.15 4.52 -17.64
N ASN A 274 -15.61 4.75 -16.41
CA ASN A 274 -16.29 6.00 -16.02
C ASN A 274 -15.42 7.26 -16.14
N CYS A 275 -14.09 7.14 -16.20
CA CYS A 275 -13.21 8.30 -16.38
C CYS A 275 -12.94 8.61 -17.86
N VAL A 276 -13.17 7.65 -18.75
CA VAL A 276 -13.05 7.85 -20.20
C VAL A 276 -14.39 8.32 -20.77
N ASP A 277 -15.46 7.59 -20.45
CA ASP A 277 -16.82 7.93 -20.84
C ASP A 277 -17.79 7.39 -19.77
N SER A 278 -18.52 8.30 -19.11
CA SER A 278 -19.49 7.96 -18.05
C SER A 278 -20.85 7.53 -18.59
N THR A 279 -21.13 7.73 -19.88
CA THR A 279 -22.41 7.45 -20.52
C THR A 279 -22.42 6.08 -21.21
N ALA A 280 -21.26 5.67 -21.74
CA ALA A 280 -21.11 4.39 -22.43
C ALA A 280 -20.97 3.20 -21.46
N LYS A 281 -21.35 2.01 -21.95
CA LYS A 281 -21.10 0.75 -21.22
C LYS A 281 -19.59 0.48 -21.12
N PRO A 282 -19.09 -0.06 -19.98
CA PRO A 282 -17.66 -0.31 -19.79
C PRO A 282 -16.99 -1.15 -20.89
N GLU A 283 -17.69 -2.16 -21.40
CA GLU A 283 -17.20 -3.04 -22.47
C GLU A 283 -16.88 -2.28 -23.76
N VAL A 284 -17.72 -1.31 -24.12
CA VAL A 284 -17.55 -0.47 -25.31
C VAL A 284 -16.35 0.47 -25.13
N VAL A 285 -16.21 1.04 -23.93
CA VAL A 285 -15.07 1.89 -23.59
C VAL A 285 -13.76 1.10 -23.67
N PHE A 286 -13.72 -0.11 -23.10
CA PHE A 286 -12.53 -0.97 -23.16
C PHE A 286 -12.17 -1.34 -24.60
N ALA A 287 -13.15 -1.67 -25.45
CA ALA A 287 -12.92 -1.96 -26.86
C ALA A 287 -12.36 -0.74 -27.60
N SER A 288 -12.95 0.44 -27.40
CA SER A 288 -12.50 1.70 -28.00
C SER A 288 -11.06 2.05 -27.62
N GLU A 289 -10.70 1.93 -26.33
CA GLU A 289 -9.33 2.19 -25.87
C GLU A 289 -8.32 1.18 -26.44
N MET A 290 -8.68 -0.10 -26.54
CA MET A 290 -7.82 -1.10 -27.19
C MET A 290 -7.57 -0.81 -28.66
N GLU A 291 -8.59 -0.33 -29.40
CA GLU A 291 -8.43 0.06 -30.80
C GLU A 291 -7.54 1.30 -30.96
N LYS A 292 -7.65 2.28 -30.05
CA LYS A 292 -6.71 3.43 -30.02
C LYS A 292 -5.27 2.97 -29.79
N LEU A 293 -5.04 2.06 -28.85
CA LEU A 293 -3.70 1.51 -28.58
C LEU A 293 -3.13 0.76 -29.79
N LYS A 294 -3.95 -0.05 -30.48
CA LYS A 294 -3.52 -0.76 -31.69
C LYS A 294 -3.05 0.18 -32.80
N LYS A 295 -3.73 1.32 -32.99
CA LYS A 295 -3.34 2.35 -33.97
C LYS A 295 -1.96 2.93 -33.66
N GLU A 296 -1.58 2.99 -32.39
CA GLU A 296 -0.30 3.51 -31.90
C GLU A 296 0.78 2.43 -31.75
N SER A 297 0.71 1.34 -32.51
CA SER A 297 1.66 0.21 -32.45
C SER A 297 1.75 -0.52 -31.09
N CYS A 298 0.78 -0.32 -30.20
CA CYS A 298 0.67 -1.03 -28.94
C CYS A 298 -0.32 -2.19 -29.11
N LYS A 299 0.16 -3.42 -29.21
CA LYS A 299 -0.64 -4.63 -29.48
C LYS A 299 -1.15 -5.24 -28.17
N PRO A 300 -2.46 -5.14 -27.83
CA PRO A 300 -3.01 -5.77 -26.64
C PRO A 300 -2.93 -7.29 -26.76
N LYS A 301 -2.54 -7.97 -25.68
CA LYS A 301 -2.40 -9.42 -25.58
C LYS A 301 -3.41 -10.02 -24.62
N GLU A 302 -3.65 -9.34 -23.49
CA GLU A 302 -4.49 -9.83 -22.42
C GLU A 302 -5.33 -8.69 -21.85
N LYS A 303 -6.59 -8.99 -21.50
CA LYS A 303 -7.49 -8.08 -20.80
C LYS A 303 -8.06 -8.81 -19.60
N LEU A 304 -7.97 -8.21 -18.42
CA LEU A 304 -8.53 -8.72 -17.18
C LEU A 304 -9.40 -7.65 -16.52
N THR A 305 -10.66 -7.98 -16.22
CA THR A 305 -11.51 -7.12 -15.37
C THR A 305 -11.12 -7.29 -13.91
N LEU A 306 -11.11 -6.20 -13.14
CA LEU A 306 -10.64 -6.21 -11.75
C LEU A 306 -11.74 -6.43 -10.71
N GLU A 307 -12.89 -6.96 -11.13
CA GLU A 307 -13.95 -7.36 -10.19
C GLU A 307 -13.50 -8.61 -9.43
N PRO A 308 -13.69 -8.68 -8.10
CA PRO A 308 -14.56 -7.84 -7.25
C PRO A 308 -13.88 -6.60 -6.61
N TYR A 309 -12.59 -6.36 -6.84
CA TYR A 309 -11.82 -5.33 -6.13
C TYR A 309 -12.15 -3.91 -6.59
N HIS A 310 -12.20 -3.70 -7.90
CA HIS A 310 -12.42 -2.40 -8.52
C HIS A 310 -13.51 -2.50 -9.61
N ARG A 311 -14.70 -1.97 -9.31
CA ARG A 311 -15.83 -1.93 -10.26
C ARG A 311 -15.51 -1.09 -11.48
N ASN A 312 -15.96 -1.50 -12.66
CA ASN A 312 -15.75 -0.81 -13.95
C ASN A 312 -14.27 -0.52 -14.27
N HIS A 313 -13.35 -1.33 -13.74
CA HIS A 313 -11.94 -1.27 -14.08
C HIS A 313 -11.51 -2.53 -14.84
N ALA A 314 -10.66 -2.33 -15.85
CA ALA A 314 -9.98 -3.41 -16.53
C ALA A 314 -8.49 -3.07 -16.65
N ILE A 315 -7.64 -4.07 -16.49
CA ILE A 315 -6.24 -3.97 -16.88
C ILE A 315 -6.07 -4.63 -18.22
N VAL A 316 -5.39 -3.92 -19.13
CA VAL A 316 -4.97 -4.45 -20.42
C VAL A 316 -3.46 -4.53 -20.42
N LEU A 317 -2.93 -5.68 -20.82
CA LEU A 317 -1.51 -5.91 -21.03
C LEU A 317 -1.27 -6.11 -22.51
N GLY A 318 -0.16 -5.58 -23.01
CA GLY A 318 0.24 -5.79 -24.39
C GLY A 318 1.72 -5.54 -24.60
N MET A 319 2.13 -5.75 -25.84
CA MET A 319 3.52 -5.54 -26.28
C MET A 319 3.59 -4.37 -27.24
N TYR A 320 4.64 -3.60 -27.11
CA TYR A 320 4.94 -2.48 -27.99
C TYR A 320 5.74 -2.95 -29.19
N ARG A 321 5.18 -2.70 -30.39
CA ARG A 321 5.69 -3.12 -31.71
C ARG A 321 5.78 -4.63 -31.92
#